data_AF-A0A842QFA6-F1
#
_entry.id   AF-A0A842QFA6-F1
#
_cell.length_a   1.000
_cell.length_b   1.000
_cell.length_c   1.000
_cell.angle_alpha   90.00
_cell.angle_beta   90.00
_cell.angle_gamma   90.00
#
_symmetry.space_group_name_H-M   'P 1'
#
loop_
_entity.id
_entity.type
_entity.pdbx_description
1 polymer ?
#
loop_
_entity_poly.entity_id
_entity_poly.type
_entity_poly.pdbx_seq_one_letter_code
_entity_poly.pdbx_strand_id
1 'polypeptide(L)'
;KTEWESPLEVFQDAYEHEMKVTKRIFKIGELADELGDRSVEPLLAWFYDEQVEEEEQTARIRDLLKMIGDSKNALFMLDQKLGARED
;
A
#
# COMPACT_ATOMS: atom_id res chain seq x y z
N LYS A 1 -0.60 13.76 -8.51
CA LYS A 1 -1.24 14.65 -7.51
C LYS A 1 -0.16 15.08 -6.54
N THR A 2 -0.14 16.34 -6.12
CA THR A 2 0.92 16.91 -5.25
C THR A 2 0.37 17.69 -4.07
N GLU A 3 -0.96 17.81 -3.96
CA GLU A 3 -1.67 18.49 -2.88
C GLU A 3 -2.88 17.63 -2.48
N TRP A 4 -3.19 17.61 -1.18
CA TRP A 4 -4.30 16.88 -0.57
C TRP A 4 -4.94 17.73 0.52
N GLU A 5 -6.25 17.62 0.66
CA GLU A 5 -7.05 18.35 1.64
C GLU A 5 -6.93 17.73 3.04
N SER A 6 -6.60 16.44 3.13
CA SER A 6 -6.44 15.76 4.43
C SER A 6 -5.49 14.56 4.37
N PRO A 7 -4.92 14.15 5.52
CA PRO A 7 -4.17 12.90 5.63
C PRO A 7 -4.99 11.67 5.21
N LEU A 8 -6.30 11.68 5.46
CA LEU A 8 -7.20 10.62 5.02
C LEU A 8 -7.21 10.49 3.50
N GLU A 9 -7.29 11.61 2.78
CA GLU A 9 -7.26 11.63 1.32
C GLU A 9 -5.92 11.11 0.78
N VAL A 10 -4.79 11.46 1.43
CA VAL A 10 -3.47 10.93 1.08
C VAL A 10 -3.45 9.41 1.15
N PHE A 11 -3.91 8.82 2.25
CA PHE A 11 -3.87 7.36 2.42
C PHE A 11 -4.97 6.62 1.64
N GLN A 12 -6.05 7.29 1.26
CA GLN A 12 -6.99 6.75 0.26
C GLN A 12 -6.31 6.63 -1.10
N ASP A 13 -5.66 7.70 -1.57
CA ASP A 13 -4.94 7.69 -2.84
C ASP A 13 -3.75 6.72 -2.81
N ALA A 14 -3.04 6.61 -1.69
CA ALA A 14 -1.95 5.65 -1.52
C ALA A 14 -2.45 4.21 -1.63
N TYR A 15 -3.54 3.87 -0.93
CA TYR A 15 -4.14 2.53 -1.05
C TYR A 15 -4.60 2.23 -2.49
N GLU A 16 -5.26 3.19 -3.16
CA GLU A 16 -5.64 3.02 -4.55
C GLU A 16 -4.43 2.90 -5.49
N HIS A 17 -3.33 3.55 -5.16
CA HIS A 17 -2.08 3.42 -5.89
C HIS A 17 -1.49 2.02 -5.72
N GLU A 18 -1.43 1.49 -4.50
CA GLU A 18 -0.94 0.13 -4.25
C GLU A 18 -1.78 -0.93 -4.98
N MET A 19 -3.11 -0.81 -4.96
CA MET A 19 -3.97 -1.69 -5.78
C MET A 19 -3.65 -1.60 -7.29
N LYS A 20 -3.19 -0.46 -7.79
CA LYS A 20 -2.75 -0.32 -9.20
C LYS A 20 -1.38 -0.96 -9.43
N VAL A 21 -0.46 -0.84 -8.48
CA VAL A 21 0.86 -1.50 -8.53
C VAL A 21 0.68 -3.01 -8.53
N THR A 22 -0.11 -3.56 -7.61
CA THR A 22 -0.46 -4.98 -7.54
C THR A 22 -1.00 -5.52 -8.86
N LYS A 23 -1.98 -4.82 -9.46
CA LYS A 23 -2.51 -5.21 -10.77
C LYS A 23 -1.46 -5.25 -11.87
N ARG A 24 -0.48 -4.34 -11.84
CA ARG A 24 0.62 -4.32 -12.82
C ARG A 24 1.59 -5.48 -12.58
N ILE A 25 1.91 -5.79 -11.34
CA ILE A 25 2.76 -6.92 -10.97
C ILE A 25 2.11 -8.25 -11.39
N PHE A 26 0.82 -8.44 -11.14
CA PHE A 26 0.09 -9.61 -11.63
C PHE A 26 0.12 -9.72 -13.15
N LYS A 27 -0.06 -8.60 -13.87
CA LYS A 27 0.04 -8.59 -15.33
C LYS A 27 1.42 -8.98 -15.86
N ILE A 28 2.49 -8.65 -15.14
CA ILE A 28 3.85 -9.12 -15.48
C ILE A 28 3.94 -10.63 -15.30
N GLY A 29 3.35 -11.17 -14.22
CA GLY A 29 3.25 -12.62 -14.01
C GLY A 29 2.49 -13.34 -15.11
N GLU A 30 1.31 -12.83 -15.48
CA GLU A 30 0.52 -13.36 -16.60
C GLU A 30 1.35 -13.41 -17.90
N LEU A 31 2.11 -12.36 -18.19
CA LEU A 31 2.98 -12.32 -19.36
C LEU A 31 4.14 -13.32 -19.26
N ALA A 32 4.73 -13.49 -18.08
CA ALA A 32 5.79 -14.47 -17.86
C ALA A 32 5.28 -15.90 -18.09
N ASP A 33 4.07 -16.21 -17.63
CA ASP A 33 3.39 -17.48 -17.86
C ASP A 33 3.11 -17.72 -19.35
N GLU A 34 2.60 -16.70 -20.06
CA GLU A 34 2.37 -16.76 -21.51
C GLU A 34 3.65 -17.04 -22.31
N LEU A 35 4.77 -16.46 -21.88
CA LEU A 35 6.08 -16.63 -22.51
C LEU A 35 6.82 -17.89 -22.05
N GLY A 36 6.33 -18.57 -21.01
CA GLY A 36 7.00 -19.70 -20.38
C GLY A 36 8.32 -19.31 -19.70
N ASP A 37 8.48 -18.06 -19.28
CA ASP A 37 9.71 -17.56 -18.64
C ASP A 37 9.73 -17.91 -17.15
N ARG A 38 10.18 -19.13 -16.84
CA ARG A 38 10.32 -19.60 -15.46
C ARG A 38 11.45 -18.90 -14.69
N SER A 39 12.32 -18.14 -15.36
CA SER A 39 13.48 -17.52 -14.71
C SER A 39 13.11 -16.34 -13.81
N VAL A 40 11.97 -15.69 -14.08
CA VAL A 40 11.49 -14.52 -13.33
C VAL A 40 10.62 -14.89 -12.12
N GLU A 41 10.19 -16.15 -11.99
CA GLU A 41 9.29 -16.58 -10.90
C GLU A 41 9.82 -16.27 -9.49
N PRO A 42 11.11 -16.50 -9.16
CA PRO A 42 11.60 -16.20 -7.81
C PRO A 42 11.56 -14.69 -7.50
N LEU A 43 11.75 -13.85 -8.52
CA LEU A 43 11.66 -12.40 -8.39
C LEU A 43 10.20 -11.98 -8.17
N LEU A 44 9.27 -12.51 -8.98
CA LEU A 44 7.84 -12.19 -8.87
C LEU A 44 7.24 -12.67 -7.55
N ALA A 45 7.68 -13.82 -7.01
CA ALA A 45 7.24 -14.30 -5.71
C ALA A 45 7.49 -13.26 -4.61
N TRP A 46 8.69 -12.65 -4.59
CA TRP A 46 8.99 -11.58 -3.65
C TRP A 46 8.06 -10.37 -3.82
N PHE A 47 7.83 -9.94 -5.06
CA PHE A 47 6.91 -8.83 -5.32
C PHE A 47 5.45 -9.15 -4.93
N TYR A 48 5.01 -10.39 -5.06
CA TYR A 48 3.66 -10.77 -4.64
C TYR A 48 3.50 -10.69 -3.12
N ASP A 49 4.49 -11.20 -2.38
CA ASP A 49 4.49 -11.12 -0.92
C ASP A 49 4.54 -9.65 -0.46
N GLU A 50 5.40 -8.83 -1.08
CA GLU A 50 5.52 -7.39 -0.78
C GLU A 50 4.18 -6.65 -0.99
N GLN A 51 3.48 -6.91 -2.10
CA GLN A 51 2.21 -6.24 -2.36
C GLN A 51 1.10 -6.61 -1.35
N VAL A 52 1.16 -7.79 -0.72
CA VAL A 52 0.23 -8.12 0.37
C VAL A 52 0.47 -7.20 1.56
N GLU A 53 1.74 -6.98 1.91
CA GLU A 53 2.12 -6.10 3.02
C GLU A 53 1.79 -4.63 2.71
N GLU A 54 2.14 -4.14 1.52
CA GLU A 54 1.90 -2.74 1.11
C GLU A 54 0.39 -2.39 1.07
N GLU A 55 -0.44 -3.29 0.53
CA GLU A 55 -1.90 -3.09 0.53
C GLU A 55 -2.48 -3.14 1.95
N GLU A 56 -2.02 -4.05 2.81
CA GLU A 56 -2.48 -4.13 4.19
C GLU A 56 -2.10 -2.86 4.97
N GLN A 57 -0.86 -2.41 4.84
CA GLN A 57 -0.36 -1.24 5.55
C GLN A 57 -1.13 0.03 5.16
N THR A 58 -1.28 0.28 3.85
CA THR A 58 -1.99 1.45 3.35
C THR A 58 -3.49 1.40 3.68
N ALA A 59 -4.14 0.23 3.56
CA ALA A 59 -5.54 0.05 3.97
C ALA A 59 -5.76 0.31 5.46
N ARG A 60 -4.87 -0.24 6.31
CA ARG A 60 -4.95 -0.09 7.76
C ARG A 60 -4.83 1.36 8.18
N ILE A 61 -3.87 2.11 7.64
CA ILE A 61 -3.69 3.52 8.00
C ILE A 61 -4.88 4.36 7.51
N ARG A 62 -5.34 4.13 6.28
CA ARG A 62 -6.56 4.74 5.75
C ARG A 62 -7.75 4.53 6.68
N ASP A 63 -7.97 3.31 7.16
CA ASP A 63 -9.13 2.99 7.99
C ASP A 63 -9.00 3.54 9.42
N LEU A 64 -7.79 3.60 9.97
CA LEU A 64 -7.53 4.32 11.22
C LEU A 64 -7.82 5.82 11.06
N LEU A 65 -7.41 6.44 9.96
CA LEU A 65 -7.70 7.85 9.68
C LEU A 65 -9.21 8.11 9.52
N LYS A 66 -9.95 7.20 8.87
CA LYS A 66 -11.42 7.27 8.82
C LYS A 66 -12.04 7.23 10.22
N MET A 67 -11.52 6.37 11.09
CA MET A 67 -12.01 6.21 12.46
C MET A 67 -11.70 7.43 13.34
N ILE A 68 -10.52 8.05 13.14
CA ILE A 68 -10.08 9.24 13.89
C ILE A 68 -10.95 10.46 13.59
N GLY A 69 -11.38 10.64 12.35
CA GLY A 69 -12.11 11.84 11.91
C GLY A 69 -11.31 13.12 12.20
N ASP A 70 -11.93 14.09 12.86
CA ASP A 70 -11.33 15.41 13.14
C ASP A 70 -10.55 15.49 14.47
N SER A 71 -10.34 14.35 15.15
CA SER A 71 -9.67 14.34 16.46
C SER A 71 -8.16 14.56 16.34
N LYS A 72 -7.73 15.80 16.62
CA LYS A 72 -6.30 16.19 16.60
C LYS A 72 -5.43 15.37 17.56
N ASN A 73 -5.95 15.04 18.75
CA ASN A 73 -5.21 14.22 19.73
C ASN A 73 -4.99 12.79 19.21
N ALA A 74 -6.02 12.19 18.60
CA ALA A 74 -5.90 10.85 18.05
C ALA A 74 -5.01 10.83 16.80
N LEU A 75 -5.04 11.88 15.98
CA LEU A 75 -4.13 12.05 14.86
C LEU A 75 -2.67 12.15 15.33
N PHE A 76 -2.39 12.94 16.37
CA PHE A 76 -1.05 13.04 16.96
C PHE A 76 -0.56 11.68 17.51
N MET A 77 -1.43 10.91 18.14
CA MET A 77 -1.09 9.55 18.61
C MET A 77 -0.81 8.59 17.44
N LEU A 78 -1.53 8.71 16.32
CA LEU A 78 -1.27 7.90 15.14
C LEU A 78 0.10 8.25 14.54
N ASP A 79 0.41 9.53 14.40
CA ASP A 79 1.71 10.01 13.91
C ASP A 79 2.88 9.44 14.73
N GLN A 80 2.80 9.50 16.06
CA GLN A 80 3.81 8.90 16.94
C GLN A 80 3.94 7.38 16.75
N LYS A 81 2.83 6.65 16.56
CA LYS A 81 2.87 5.20 16.33
C LYS A 81 3.51 4.85 14.99
N LEU A 82 3.24 5.64 13.94
CA LEU A 82 3.83 5.43 12.63
C LEU A 82 5.34 5.75 12.65
N GLY A 83 5.74 6.84 13.31
CA GLY A 83 7.15 7.20 13.46
C GLY A 83 7.97 6.27 14.37
N ALA A 84 7.31 5.43 15.17
CA ALA A 84 7.95 4.42 16.03
C ALA A 84 7.99 3.02 15.39
N ARG A 85 7.48 2.85 14.16
CA ARG A 85 7.70 1.61 13.41
C ARG A 85 9.17 1.60 12.98
N GLU A 86 9.93 0.63 13.48
CA GLU A 86 11.16 0.18 12.84
C GLU A 86 10.76 -0.89 11.83
N ASP A 87 11.27 -0.77 10.60
CA ASP A 87 11.02 -1.70 9.49
C ASP A 87 11.34 -3.17 9.88
#